data_AF-A0A239KBB7-F1
#
_entry.id   AF-A0A239KBB7-F1
#
_cell.length_a   1.000
_cell.length_b   1.000
_cell.length_c   1.000
_cell.angle_alpha   90.00
_cell.angle_beta   90.00
_cell.angle_gamma   90.00
#
_symmetry.space_group_name_H-M   'P 1'
#
loop_
_entity.id
_entity.type
_entity.pdbx_description
1 polymer ?
#
loop_
_entity_poly.entity_id
_entity_poly.type
_entity_poly.pdbx_seq_one_letter_code
_entity_poly.pdbx_strand_id
1 'polypeptide(L)'
;MTHLTPTFAGWYPDPDAGGTRYWNGSRWTGDTRPARKPFAAAAAHRGWGIALIVFGLLSLVMSPGDLFDPTGDSGLSMFERLGAFFFRGFSGIIAALWGLYLVRGQGPTTKAVQKRVAFADHVQAVAEYTAAPMRSYEPAPLVDPVPTQPQPVVPDGPAAQIDALAKLAELHQSGALNDVEFAAAKGKILGL
;
A
#
# COMPACT_ATOMS: atom_id res chain seq x y z
N MET A 1 -9.39 -21.14 24.95
CA MET A 1 -9.40 -20.57 23.59
C MET A 1 -8.14 -21.07 22.90
N THR A 2 -8.28 -21.90 21.88
CA THR A 2 -7.16 -22.49 21.13
C THR A 2 -6.48 -21.39 20.31
N HIS A 3 -5.23 -21.06 20.64
CA HIS A 3 -4.40 -20.17 19.83
C HIS A 3 -4.14 -20.84 18.48
N LEU A 4 -4.82 -20.41 17.43
CA LEU A 4 -4.47 -20.82 16.07
C LEU A 4 -3.14 -20.15 15.72
N THR A 5 -2.06 -20.92 15.65
CA THR A 5 -0.79 -20.42 15.13
C THR A 5 -1.00 -20.05 13.65
N PRO A 6 -0.89 -18.77 13.27
CA PRO A 6 -1.11 -18.37 11.90
C PRO A 6 -0.05 -18.99 10.98
N THR A 7 -0.47 -19.53 9.84
CA THR A 7 0.42 -20.22 8.89
C THR A 7 0.97 -19.30 7.80
N PHE A 8 0.31 -18.17 7.54
CA PHE A 8 0.70 -17.22 6.48
C PHE A 8 1.06 -15.87 7.07
N ALA A 9 2.05 -15.20 6.49
CA ALA A 9 2.41 -13.85 6.91
C ALA A 9 1.21 -12.89 6.74
N GLY A 10 0.87 -12.14 7.78
CA GLY A 10 -0.37 -11.36 7.79
C GLY A 10 -0.67 -10.66 9.11
N TRP A 11 -1.74 -9.87 9.12
CA TRP A 11 -2.23 -9.20 10.34
C TRP A 11 -3.28 -10.07 11.01
N TYR A 12 -3.07 -10.38 12.29
CA TYR A 12 -3.97 -11.22 13.07
C TYR A 12 -4.42 -10.49 14.33
N PRO A 13 -5.61 -10.80 14.89
CA PRO A 13 -6.09 -10.18 16.12
C PRO A 13 -5.12 -10.40 17.29
N ASP A 14 -4.78 -9.32 17.99
CA ASP A 14 -3.95 -9.36 19.19
C ASP A 14 -4.86 -9.46 20.43
N PRO A 15 -4.85 -10.59 21.16
CA PRO A 15 -5.70 -10.77 22.34
C PRO A 15 -5.31 -9.86 23.51
N ASP A 16 -4.06 -9.38 23.56
CA ASP A 16 -3.54 -8.59 24.68
C ASP A 16 -3.72 -7.08 24.46
N ALA A 17 -3.54 -6.63 23.21
CA ALA A 17 -3.57 -5.20 22.87
C ALA A 17 -4.91 -4.73 22.24
N GLY A 18 -5.87 -5.63 22.01
CA GLY A 18 -7.16 -5.32 21.37
C GLY A 18 -7.05 -4.85 19.91
N GLY A 19 -5.88 -5.02 19.30
CA GLY A 19 -5.54 -4.56 17.96
C GLY A 19 -5.28 -5.70 16.98
N THR A 20 -4.39 -5.47 16.01
CA THR A 20 -3.82 -6.55 15.21
C THR A 20 -2.31 -6.55 15.31
N ARG A 21 -1.71 -7.73 15.44
CA ARG A 21 -0.26 -7.93 15.42
C ARG A 21 0.15 -8.57 14.11
N TYR A 22 1.32 -8.20 13.59
CA TYR A 22 1.81 -8.80 12.35
C TYR A 22 2.55 -10.11 12.62
N TRP A 23 2.22 -11.14 11.85
CA TRP A 23 2.93 -12.40 11.77
C TRP A 23 3.74 -12.41 10.48
N ASN A 24 5.03 -12.74 10.55
CA ASN A 24 5.91 -12.76 9.38
C ASN A 24 6.04 -14.14 8.73
N GLY A 25 5.31 -15.15 9.22
CA GLY A 25 5.42 -16.54 8.77
C GLY A 25 6.18 -17.45 9.74
N SER A 26 7.03 -16.90 10.62
CA SER A 26 7.84 -17.68 11.58
C SER A 26 7.72 -17.20 13.02
N ARG A 27 7.51 -15.90 13.25
CA ARG A 27 7.34 -15.29 14.58
C ARG A 27 6.40 -14.09 14.55
N TRP A 28 5.82 -13.77 15.70
CA TRP A 28 5.11 -12.51 15.92
C TRP A 28 6.12 -11.37 15.91
N THR A 29 5.85 -10.32 15.12
CA THR A 29 6.70 -9.13 15.14
C THR A 29 6.30 -8.19 16.28
N GLY A 30 7.16 -7.22 16.59
CA GLY A 30 6.83 -6.13 17.52
C GLY A 30 5.76 -5.17 16.96
N ASP A 31 5.35 -5.32 15.70
CA ASP A 31 4.42 -4.41 15.05
C ASP A 31 2.98 -4.71 15.45
N THR A 32 2.44 -3.83 16.29
CA THR A 32 1.03 -3.81 16.65
C THR A 32 0.34 -2.65 15.94
N ARG A 33 -0.77 -2.93 15.27
CA ARG A 33 -1.74 -1.91 14.88
C ARG A 33 -2.77 -1.78 16.00
N PRO A 34 -3.02 -0.57 16.51
CA PRO A 34 -4.14 -0.37 17.41
C PRO A 34 -5.43 -0.86 16.73
N ALA A 35 -6.40 -1.29 17.53
CA ALA A 35 -7.75 -1.60 17.06
C ALA A 35 -8.12 -0.52 16.04
N ARG A 36 -8.48 -0.91 14.81
CA ARG A 36 -8.95 0.05 13.81
C ARG A 36 -10.13 0.76 14.44
N LYS A 37 -9.90 1.94 15.03
CA LYS A 37 -10.98 2.85 15.39
C LYS A 37 -11.69 3.09 14.07
N PRO A 38 -12.97 2.72 13.94
CA PRO A 38 -13.70 3.01 12.74
C PRO A 38 -13.61 4.53 12.52
N PHE A 39 -12.81 4.92 11.52
CA PHE A 39 -12.90 6.20 10.82
C PHE A 39 -12.51 7.46 11.59
N ALA A 40 -11.26 7.59 12.04
CA ALA A 40 -10.72 8.91 12.39
C ALA A 40 -9.28 9.08 11.86
N ALA A 41 -9.13 9.17 10.53
CA ALA A 41 -7.93 9.78 9.96
C ALA A 41 -7.91 11.26 10.36
N ALA A 42 -6.75 11.78 10.77
CA ALA A 42 -6.58 13.22 10.99
C ALA A 42 -6.66 13.94 9.65
N ALA A 43 -7.84 14.43 9.28
CA ALA A 43 -8.03 15.24 8.08
C ALA A 43 -7.12 16.49 8.14
N ALA A 44 -6.25 16.64 7.14
CA ALA A 44 -5.26 17.73 7.06
C ALA A 44 -5.91 19.14 7.05
N HIS A 45 -7.20 19.25 6.72
CA HIS A 45 -7.93 20.51 6.65
C HIS A 45 -9.34 20.42 7.25
N ARG A 46 -9.45 20.05 8.54
CA ARG A 46 -10.73 20.02 9.26
C ARG A 46 -11.50 21.35 9.18
N GLY A 47 -10.80 22.48 9.19
CA GLY A 47 -11.41 23.82 9.11
C GLY A 47 -12.18 24.06 7.80
N TRP A 48 -11.61 23.64 6.67
CA TRP A 48 -12.27 23.81 5.36
C TRP A 48 -13.48 22.89 5.18
N GLY A 49 -13.41 21.65 5.69
CA GLY A 49 -14.54 20.73 5.66
C GLY A 49 -15.74 21.24 6.46
N ILE A 50 -15.50 21.79 7.66
CA ILE A 50 -16.55 22.39 8.50
C ILE A 50 -17.12 23.65 7.82
N ALA A 51 -16.27 24.51 7.25
CA ALA A 51 -16.71 25.72 6.55
C ALA A 51 -17.65 25.41 5.38
N LEU A 52 -17.36 24.38 4.58
CA LEU A 52 -18.22 23.97 3.46
C LEU A 52 -19.55 23.37 3.92
N ILE A 53 -19.56 22.62 5.02
CA ILE A 53 -20.80 22.07 5.60
C ILE A 53 -21.69 23.19 6.12
N VAL A 54 -21.12 24.15 6.86
CA VAL A 54 -21.84 25.32 7.35
C VAL A 54 -22.38 26.16 6.20
N PHE A 55 -21.57 26.40 5.15
CA PHE A 55 -21.99 27.15 3.97
C PHE A 55 -23.13 26.46 3.20
N GLY A 56 -23.06 25.14 3.02
CA GLY A 56 -24.10 24.35 2.38
C GLY A 56 -25.42 24.35 3.16
N LEU A 57 -25.36 24.16 4.49
CA LEU A 57 -26.54 24.23 5.36
C LEU A 57 -27.14 25.65 5.41
N LEU A 58 -26.31 26.68 5.51
CA LEU A 58 -26.77 28.07 5.56
C LEU A 58 -27.45 28.47 4.24
N SER A 59 -26.92 28.00 3.11
CA SER A 59 -27.52 28.19 1.78
C SER A 59 -28.89 27.51 1.64
N LEU A 60 -29.14 26.42 2.35
CA LEU A 60 -30.44 25.72 2.39
C LEU A 60 -31.48 26.44 3.27
N VAL A 61 -31.04 27.07 4.36
CA VAL A 61 -31.95 27.70 5.34
C VAL A 61 -32.33 29.13 4.95
N MET A 62 -31.46 29.87 4.25
CA MET A 62 -31.69 31.30 3.96
C MET A 62 -32.54 31.61 2.72
N SER A 63 -33.06 30.64 1.96
CA SER A 63 -33.79 30.93 0.71
C SER A 63 -35.14 30.19 0.50
N PRO A 64 -36.02 30.03 1.51
CA PRO A 64 -37.42 29.72 1.22
C PRO A 64 -38.23 30.97 0.84
N GLY A 65 -37.82 32.17 1.27
CA GLY A 65 -38.61 33.41 1.08
C GLY A 65 -38.65 33.91 -0.37
N ASP A 66 -37.53 33.85 -1.10
CA ASP A 66 -37.42 34.42 -2.46
C ASP A 66 -38.31 33.72 -3.50
N LEU A 67 -38.67 32.45 -3.26
CA LEU A 67 -39.57 31.70 -4.13
C LEU A 67 -41.03 32.13 -3.99
N PHE A 68 -41.41 32.70 -2.85
CA PHE A 68 -42.79 33.06 -2.53
C PHE A 68 -43.00 34.55 -2.32
N ASP A 69 -42.03 35.39 -2.69
CA ASP A 69 -42.21 36.84 -2.72
C ASP A 69 -42.72 37.30 -4.11
N PRO A 70 -44.04 37.53 -4.26
CA PRO A 70 -44.62 38.00 -5.51
C PRO A 70 -44.28 39.45 -5.82
N THR A 71 -43.66 40.19 -4.90
CA THR A 71 -43.36 41.63 -5.03
C THR A 71 -41.92 41.94 -5.43
N GLY A 72 -41.06 40.92 -5.54
CA GLY A 72 -39.65 41.13 -5.90
C GLY A 72 -39.47 41.57 -7.36
N ASP A 73 -39.10 42.84 -7.56
CA ASP A 73 -38.70 43.52 -8.81
C ASP A 73 -37.44 42.95 -9.52
N SER A 74 -37.11 41.67 -9.32
CA SER A 74 -35.82 41.11 -9.75
C SER A 74 -35.65 40.96 -11.26
N GLY A 75 -36.66 41.29 -12.08
CA GLY A 75 -36.59 41.20 -13.56
C GLY A 75 -36.44 39.77 -14.11
N LEU A 76 -36.25 38.77 -13.25
CA LEU A 76 -36.06 37.36 -13.60
C LEU A 76 -37.41 36.65 -13.75
N SER A 77 -37.51 35.86 -14.80
CA SER A 77 -38.66 35.00 -15.08
C SER A 77 -38.83 33.89 -14.03
N MET A 78 -40.04 33.35 -13.90
CA MET A 78 -40.33 32.25 -12.98
C MET A 78 -39.42 31.03 -13.21
N PHE A 79 -39.08 30.73 -14.47
CA PHE A 79 -38.19 29.63 -14.82
C PHE A 79 -36.75 29.87 -14.37
N GLU A 80 -36.24 31.09 -14.49
CA GLU A 80 -34.91 31.46 -13.99
C GLU A 80 -34.82 31.43 -12.47
N ARG A 81 -35.89 31.85 -11.77
CA ARG A 81 -36.00 31.74 -10.31
C ARG A 81 -35.95 30.27 -9.87
N LEU A 82 -36.68 29.40 -10.56
CA LEU A 82 -36.68 27.95 -10.30
C LEU A 82 -35.29 27.34 -10.59
N GLY A 83 -34.67 27.71 -11.70
CA GLY A 83 -33.33 27.26 -12.08
C GLY A 83 -32.26 27.69 -11.07
N ALA A 84 -32.29 28.95 -10.62
CA ALA A 84 -31.38 29.48 -9.62
C ALA A 84 -31.53 28.76 -8.27
N PHE A 85 -32.76 28.43 -7.88
CA PHE A 85 -33.06 27.65 -6.68
C PHE A 85 -32.44 26.24 -6.75
N PHE A 86 -32.68 25.50 -7.84
CA PHE A 86 -32.12 24.16 -8.00
C PHE A 86 -30.59 24.18 -8.10
N PHE A 87 -30.00 25.16 -8.81
CA PHE A 87 -28.54 25.29 -8.92
C PHE A 87 -27.89 25.59 -7.56
N ARG A 88 -28.49 26.46 -6.73
CA ARG A 88 -28.04 26.70 -5.35
C ARG A 88 -28.20 25.46 -4.46
N GLY A 89 -29.32 24.74 -4.57
CA GLY A 89 -29.56 23.50 -3.83
C GLY A 89 -28.54 22.41 -4.17
N PHE A 90 -28.33 22.16 -5.47
CA PHE A 90 -27.36 21.18 -5.95
C PHE A 90 -25.92 21.55 -5.58
N SER A 91 -25.52 22.80 -5.76
CA SER A 91 -24.17 23.24 -5.37
C SER A 91 -23.94 23.14 -3.86
N GLY A 92 -24.94 23.42 -3.03
CA GLY A 92 -24.89 23.21 -1.58
C GLY A 92 -24.73 21.74 -1.18
N ILE A 93 -25.47 20.83 -1.81
CA ILE A 93 -25.35 19.38 -1.58
C ILE A 93 -23.96 18.87 -2.01
N ILE A 94 -23.48 19.28 -3.19
CA ILE A 94 -22.15 18.90 -3.69
C ILE A 94 -21.07 19.41 -2.72
N ALA A 95 -21.16 20.66 -2.25
CA ALA A 95 -20.22 21.21 -1.28
C ALA A 95 -20.24 20.46 0.05
N ALA A 96 -21.41 20.07 0.56
CA ALA A 96 -21.54 19.30 1.79
C ALA A 96 -20.96 17.89 1.66
N LEU A 97 -21.24 17.20 0.53
CA LEU A 97 -20.67 15.88 0.24
C LEU A 97 -19.15 15.94 0.05
N TRP A 98 -18.65 16.99 -0.61
CA TRP A 98 -17.21 17.22 -0.78
C TRP A 98 -16.54 17.53 0.57
N GLY A 99 -17.17 18.37 1.40
CA GLY A 99 -16.71 18.63 2.77
C GLY A 99 -16.64 17.35 3.60
N LEU A 100 -17.68 16.51 3.53
CA LEU A 100 -17.71 15.20 4.18
C LEU A 100 -16.60 14.28 3.68
N TYR A 101 -16.36 14.24 2.36
CA TYR A 101 -15.30 13.48 1.73
C TYR A 101 -13.91 13.91 2.22
N LEU A 102 -13.65 15.21 2.31
CA LEU A 102 -12.38 15.77 2.82
C LEU A 102 -12.18 15.46 4.31
N VAL A 103 -13.24 15.51 5.11
CA VAL A 103 -13.20 15.13 6.53
C VAL A 103 -12.97 13.63 6.69
N ARG A 104 -13.45 12.81 5.75
CA ARG A 104 -13.35 11.35 5.84
C ARG A 104 -11.92 10.82 5.73
N GLY A 105 -11.02 11.57 5.07
CA GLY A 105 -9.59 11.28 4.97
C GLY A 105 -9.29 10.00 4.17
N GLN A 106 -8.29 10.06 3.28
CA GLN A 106 -7.78 8.84 2.64
C GLN A 106 -6.84 8.14 3.62
N GLY A 107 -7.23 6.95 4.11
CA GLY A 107 -6.36 6.12 4.93
C GLY A 107 -5.08 5.72 4.16
N PRO A 108 -3.99 5.35 4.87
CA PRO A 108 -2.76 4.92 4.22
C PRO A 108 -3.06 3.74 3.30
N THR A 109 -2.79 3.92 2.01
CA THR A 109 -3.01 2.89 1.01
C THR A 109 -2.09 1.69 1.30
N THR A 110 -2.51 0.49 0.88
CA THR A 110 -1.69 -0.73 1.04
C THR A 110 -0.27 -0.55 0.49
N LYS A 111 -0.13 0.19 -0.62
CA LYS A 111 1.16 0.55 -1.23
C LYS A 111 2.03 1.41 -0.31
N ALA A 112 1.45 2.40 0.37
CA ALA A 112 2.19 3.27 1.30
C ALA A 112 2.71 2.49 2.51
N VAL A 113 1.97 1.48 2.97
CA VAL A 113 2.42 0.59 4.04
C VAL A 113 3.55 -0.32 3.55
N GLN A 114 3.38 -1.00 2.42
CA GLN A 114 4.41 -1.88 1.86
C GLN A 114 5.75 -1.16 1.66
N LYS A 115 5.70 0.08 1.14
CA LYS A 115 6.90 0.90 0.95
C LYS A 115 7.64 1.19 2.27
N ARG A 116 6.91 1.40 3.37
CA ARG A 116 7.51 1.64 4.68
C ARG A 116 8.13 0.39 5.28
N VAL A 117 7.47 -0.76 5.12
CA VAL A 117 8.00 -2.06 5.58
C VAL A 117 9.29 -2.39 4.82
N ALA A 118 9.28 -2.30 3.50
CA ALA A 118 10.48 -2.55 2.69
C ALA A 118 11.64 -1.62 3.05
N PHE A 119 11.36 -0.35 3.36
CA PHE A 119 12.38 0.59 3.84
C PHE A 119 12.94 0.19 5.21
N ALA A 120 12.07 -0.22 6.14
CA ALA A 120 12.50 -0.67 7.47
C ALA A 120 13.35 -1.94 7.39
N ASP A 121 12.96 -2.91 6.56
CA ASP A 121 13.72 -4.13 6.31
C ASP A 121 15.11 -3.80 5.75
N HIS A 122 15.19 -2.86 4.81
CA HIS A 122 16.46 -2.42 4.24
C HIS A 122 17.36 -1.73 5.29
N VAL A 123 16.80 -0.93 6.19
CA VAL A 123 17.57 -0.29 7.27
C VAL A 123 18.09 -1.33 8.27
N GLN A 124 17.29 -2.34 8.60
CA GLN A 124 17.72 -3.43 9.49
C GLN A 124 18.83 -4.27 8.87
N ALA A 125 18.72 -4.62 7.58
CA ALA A 125 19.76 -5.36 6.88
C ALA A 125 21.10 -4.60 6.84
N VAL A 126 21.06 -3.29 6.63
CA VAL A 126 22.25 -2.43 6.67
C VAL A 126 22.83 -2.37 8.09
N ALA A 127 21.97 -2.25 9.11
CA ALA A 127 22.40 -2.25 10.50
C ALA A 127 23.07 -3.57 10.90
N GLU A 128 22.55 -4.71 10.44
CA GLU A 128 23.15 -6.03 10.68
C GLU A 128 24.50 -6.18 9.97
N TYR A 129 24.61 -5.74 8.72
CA TYR A 129 25.89 -5.71 8.00
C TYR A 129 26.93 -4.82 8.71
N THR A 130 26.49 -3.70 9.28
CA THR A 130 27.37 -2.74 9.98
C THR A 130 27.73 -3.21 11.39
N ALA A 131 26.82 -3.92 12.07
CA ALA A 131 27.02 -4.42 13.44
C ALA A 131 27.71 -5.79 13.49
N ALA A 132 27.76 -6.52 12.36
CA ALA A 132 28.62 -7.68 12.25
C ALA A 132 30.06 -7.21 12.52
N PRO A 133 30.73 -7.70 13.59
CA PRO A 133 32.14 -7.39 13.78
C PRO A 133 32.83 -7.82 12.49
N MET A 134 33.67 -6.95 11.92
CA MET A 134 34.59 -7.33 10.85
C MET A 134 35.23 -8.62 11.31
N ARG A 135 34.78 -9.77 10.76
CA ARG A 135 35.41 -11.05 11.02
C ARG A 135 36.84 -10.78 10.61
N SER A 136 37.73 -10.76 11.61
CA SER A 136 39.16 -10.80 11.40
C SER A 136 39.35 -11.84 10.32
N TYR A 137 39.92 -11.45 9.18
CA TYR A 137 40.26 -12.37 8.11
C TYR A 137 41.16 -13.42 8.76
N GLU A 138 40.58 -14.53 9.19
CA GLU A 138 41.32 -15.71 9.56
C GLU A 138 41.84 -16.23 8.23
N PRO A 139 43.16 -16.17 7.99
CA PRO A 139 43.72 -16.63 6.73
C PRO A 139 43.25 -18.07 6.55
N ALA A 140 42.54 -18.33 5.46
CA ALA A 140 41.96 -19.63 5.19
C ALA A 140 43.05 -20.69 5.35
N PRO A 141 42.80 -21.81 6.07
CA PRO A 141 43.74 -22.91 6.11
C PRO A 141 44.03 -23.33 4.66
N LEU A 142 45.30 -23.60 4.36
CA LEU A 142 45.73 -24.18 3.09
C LEU A 142 44.94 -25.47 2.86
N VAL A 143 43.86 -25.37 2.09
CA VAL A 143 43.02 -26.49 1.72
C VAL A 143 43.81 -27.28 0.69
N ASP A 144 44.04 -28.56 0.96
CA ASP A 144 44.47 -29.53 -0.04
C ASP A 144 43.60 -29.40 -1.31
N PRO A 145 44.13 -29.66 -2.53
CA PRO A 145 43.37 -29.50 -3.76
C PRO A 145 42.09 -30.33 -3.71
N VAL A 146 40.97 -29.63 -3.59
CA VAL A 146 39.63 -30.18 -3.70
C VAL A 146 39.53 -30.90 -5.05
N PRO A 147 39.06 -32.17 -5.11
CA PRO A 147 38.81 -32.83 -6.38
C PRO A 147 37.83 -31.97 -7.18
N THR A 148 38.22 -31.66 -8.42
CA THR A 148 37.52 -30.84 -9.38
C THR A 148 36.05 -31.26 -9.46
N GLN A 149 35.16 -30.49 -8.83
CA GLN A 149 33.73 -30.61 -9.13
C GLN A 149 33.55 -30.27 -10.63
N PRO A 150 32.80 -31.08 -11.39
CA PRO A 150 32.51 -30.76 -12.78
C PRO A 150 31.84 -29.38 -12.83
N GLN A 151 32.50 -28.42 -13.46
CA GLN A 151 31.92 -27.12 -13.71
C GLN A 151 30.63 -27.30 -14.54
N PRO A 152 29.53 -26.60 -14.22
CA PRO A 152 28.36 -26.55 -15.09
C PRO A 152 28.80 -26.00 -16.44
N VAL A 153 28.74 -26.83 -17.48
CA VAL A 153 29.06 -26.46 -18.85
C VAL A 153 28.14 -25.30 -19.23
N VAL A 154 28.71 -24.11 -19.39
CA VAL A 154 27.99 -22.99 -20.00
C VAL A 154 27.67 -23.42 -21.43
N PRO A 155 26.40 -23.37 -21.88
CA PRO A 155 26.06 -23.77 -23.22
C PRO A 155 26.75 -22.83 -24.24
N ASP A 156 27.78 -23.35 -24.91
CA ASP A 156 28.54 -22.61 -25.92
C ASP A 156 27.73 -22.50 -27.20
N GLY A 157 26.98 -21.39 -27.31
CA GLY A 157 26.29 -20.97 -28.53
C GLY A 157 24.85 -20.52 -28.31
N PRO A 158 24.33 -19.63 -29.19
CA PRO A 158 22.99 -19.06 -29.04
C PRO A 158 21.87 -20.12 -29.06
N ALA A 159 22.03 -21.21 -29.81
CA ALA A 159 21.07 -22.32 -29.83
C ALA A 159 21.02 -23.07 -28.48
N ALA A 160 22.18 -23.31 -27.87
CA ALA A 160 22.27 -24.03 -26.61
C ALA A 160 21.78 -23.19 -25.40
N GLN A 161 21.89 -21.86 -25.51
CA GLN A 161 21.29 -20.91 -24.55
C GLN A 161 19.75 -20.91 -24.65
N ILE A 162 19.19 -20.98 -25.86
CA ILE A 162 17.73 -21.06 -26.07
C ILE A 162 17.16 -22.33 -25.46
N ASP A 163 17.81 -23.48 -25.66
CA ASP A 163 17.39 -24.76 -25.06
C ASP A 163 17.49 -24.75 -23.53
N ALA A 164 18.52 -24.11 -22.98
CA ALA A 164 18.67 -23.93 -21.54
C ALA A 164 17.57 -23.02 -20.96
N LEU A 165 17.19 -21.95 -21.65
CA LEU A 165 16.09 -21.08 -21.26
C LEU A 165 14.74 -21.80 -21.30
N ALA A 166 14.52 -22.69 -22.28
CA ALA A 166 13.29 -23.48 -22.38
C ALA A 166 13.14 -24.46 -21.20
N LYS A 167 14.20 -25.19 -20.83
CA LYS A 167 14.20 -26.06 -19.63
C LYS A 167 13.98 -25.28 -18.35
N LEU A 168 14.56 -24.08 -18.26
CA LEU A 168 14.44 -23.22 -17.08
C LEU A 168 13.01 -22.67 -16.93
N ALA A 169 12.31 -22.41 -18.03
CA ALA A 169 10.88 -22.06 -18.03
C ALA A 169 9.99 -23.25 -17.62
N GLU A 170 10.30 -24.47 -18.06
CA GLU A 170 9.58 -25.68 -17.66
C GLU A 170 9.71 -25.95 -16.15
N LEU A 171 10.90 -25.76 -15.59
CA LEU A 171 11.12 -25.91 -14.15
C LEU A 171 10.41 -24.83 -13.32
N HIS A 172 10.27 -23.61 -13.84
CA HIS A 172 9.48 -22.55 -13.21
C HIS A 172 7.98 -22.86 -13.26
N GLN A 173 7.49 -23.35 -14.40
CA GLN A 173 6.08 -23.71 -14.57
C GLN A 173 5.67 -24.93 -13.74
N SER A 174 6.59 -25.88 -13.52
CA SER A 174 6.38 -27.01 -12.59
C SER A 174 6.47 -26.62 -11.12
N GLY A 175 6.80 -25.36 -10.81
CA GLY A 175 6.95 -24.85 -9.44
C GLY A 175 8.21 -25.33 -8.73
N ALA A 176 9.15 -25.95 -9.45
CA ALA A 176 10.44 -26.39 -8.91
C ALA A 176 11.40 -25.22 -8.67
N LEU A 177 11.23 -24.09 -9.37
CA LEU A 177 11.91 -22.83 -9.12
C LEU A 177 10.92 -21.72 -8.76
N ASN A 178 11.31 -20.84 -7.83
CA ASN A 178 10.59 -19.61 -7.55
C ASN A 178 11.01 -18.46 -8.51
N ASP A 179 10.23 -17.38 -8.54
CA ASP A 179 10.43 -16.24 -9.46
C ASP A 179 11.83 -15.60 -9.33
N VAL A 180 12.39 -15.60 -8.12
CA VAL A 180 13.69 -14.98 -7.82
C VAL A 180 14.84 -15.83 -8.37
N GLU A 181 14.78 -17.14 -8.17
CA GLU A 181 15.75 -18.10 -8.69
C GLU A 181 15.71 -18.16 -10.22
N PHE A 182 14.50 -18.11 -10.79
CA PHE A 182 14.31 -18.05 -12.24
C PHE A 182 14.99 -16.81 -12.84
N ALA A 183 14.81 -15.64 -12.23
CA ALA A 183 15.43 -14.40 -12.71
C ALA A 183 16.97 -14.45 -12.64
N ALA A 184 17.52 -14.97 -11.54
CA ALA A 184 18.97 -15.09 -11.35
C ALA A 184 19.59 -16.07 -12.36
N ALA A 185 18.96 -17.23 -12.56
CA ALA A 185 19.49 -18.25 -13.47
C ALA A 185 19.32 -17.85 -14.95
N LYS A 186 18.26 -17.11 -15.29
CA LYS A 186 18.12 -16.47 -16.61
C LYS A 186 19.22 -15.43 -16.88
N GLY A 187 19.56 -14.59 -15.90
CA GLY A 187 20.66 -13.62 -16.00
C GLY A 187 21.99 -14.32 -16.30
N LYS A 188 22.27 -15.43 -15.61
CA LYS A 188 23.48 -16.23 -15.81
C LYS A 188 23.61 -16.82 -17.23
N ILE A 189 22.50 -17.24 -17.85
CA ILE A 189 22.50 -17.76 -19.23
C ILE A 189 22.72 -16.65 -20.25
N LEU A 190 22.17 -15.46 -19.99
CA LEU A 190 22.26 -14.30 -20.89
C LEU A 190 23.53 -13.45 -20.67
N GLY A 191 24.31 -13.74 -19.63
CA GLY A 191 25.51 -12.98 -19.28
C GLY A 191 25.20 -11.58 -18.73
N LEU A 192 24.07 -11.41 -18.04
CA LEU A 192 23.58 -10.16 -17.45
C LEU A 192 23.77 -10.10 -15.93
#